data_AF-A0A3L9Y8U6-F1
#
_entry.id   AF-A0A3L9Y8U6-F1
#
_cell.length_a   1.000
_cell.length_b   1.000
_cell.length_c   1.000
_cell.angle_alpha   90.00
_cell.angle_beta   90.00
_cell.angle_gamma   90.00
#
_symmetry.space_group_name_H-M   'P 1'
#
loop_
_entity.id
_entity.type
_entity.pdbx_description
1 polymer ?
#
loop_
_entity_poly.entity_id
_entity_poly.type
_entity_poly.pdbx_seq_one_letter_code
_entity_poly.pdbx_strand_id
1 'polypeptide(L)'
;MKSAYCLLIFLVFSLSSQAQCPVGFYQIYYQEQLDLFSTSYPNCYDADAFSIEIGNVTDLSGLSQLNSLNYLKIQNTYALTSLVSLGGVLIKNAFVLEDNVGLTNIEGVEFDTSLRYILINDNPILEDLSPLSVITDISNSGGTGSIELNGPLNISSLDAISGIESANKITLFNLDISTLDELSNLTNVGDLSMAGNDNLVSIDGLSNVQSFERLDIHDNINLSNCAIQTVCDHIGGTQGPVFILNNAAGCVTIQEVADTCGVVLEIPSFELENSIVIYPNPASEILFISASEGIVVEKVTIYSLLGTEVLSTSEERFNISNLSEGIYFATIETNQGILSKKFVKE
;
A
#
# COMPACT_ATOMS: atom_id res chain seq x y z
N MET A 1 -80.11 -16.08 -35.51
CA MET A 1 -79.28 -16.88 -34.59
C MET A 1 -77.85 -16.41 -34.70
N LYS A 2 -77.36 -15.67 -33.70
CA LYS A 2 -76.05 -15.01 -33.72
C LYS A 2 -75.00 -15.97 -33.16
N SER A 3 -73.92 -16.20 -33.91
CA SER A 3 -72.75 -16.97 -33.51
C SER A 3 -71.93 -16.24 -32.47
N ALA A 4 -71.46 -17.00 -31.47
CA ALA A 4 -70.54 -16.57 -30.43
C ALA A 4 -69.14 -16.28 -31.01
N TYR A 5 -68.54 -15.17 -30.61
CA TYR A 5 -67.09 -14.95 -30.72
C TYR A 5 -66.52 -14.89 -29.30
N CYS A 6 -65.66 -15.86 -29.01
CA CYS A 6 -64.88 -15.94 -27.79
C CYS A 6 -63.71 -14.96 -27.92
N LEU A 7 -63.68 -13.91 -27.09
CA LEU A 7 -62.60 -12.94 -27.04
C LEU A 7 -61.42 -13.58 -26.30
N LEU A 8 -60.41 -14.05 -27.03
CA LEU A 8 -59.16 -14.55 -26.47
C LEU A 8 -58.32 -13.34 -26.03
N ILE A 9 -58.39 -12.99 -24.74
CA ILE A 9 -57.47 -12.03 -24.12
C ILE A 9 -56.12 -12.76 -23.98
N PHE A 10 -55.20 -12.50 -24.91
CA PHE A 10 -53.79 -12.83 -24.69
C PHE A 10 -53.25 -11.87 -23.63
N LEU A 11 -53.22 -12.37 -22.40
CA LEU A 11 -52.45 -11.83 -21.30
C LEU A 11 -50.96 -11.99 -21.65
N VAL A 12 -50.40 -11.02 -22.35
CA VAL A 12 -48.95 -10.83 -22.37
C VAL A 12 -48.61 -10.24 -21.00
N PHE A 13 -48.39 -11.10 -20.01
CA PHE A 13 -47.54 -10.75 -18.89
C PHE A 13 -46.15 -10.51 -19.48
N SER A 14 -45.86 -9.26 -19.86
CA SER A 14 -44.49 -8.82 -20.00
C SER A 14 -43.88 -8.91 -18.60
N LEU A 15 -43.24 -10.03 -18.31
CA LEU A 15 -42.17 -10.08 -17.33
C LEU A 15 -41.11 -9.10 -17.85
N SER A 16 -41.23 -7.82 -17.47
CA SER A 16 -40.16 -6.84 -17.58
C SER A 16 -39.10 -7.22 -16.57
N SER A 17 -38.35 -8.27 -16.91
CA SER A 17 -37.07 -8.64 -16.32
C SER A 17 -36.08 -7.57 -16.71
N GLN A 18 -35.78 -6.68 -15.77
CA GLN A 18 -34.84 -5.57 -15.85
C GLN A 18 -33.49 -6.01 -16.43
N ALA A 19 -33.08 -5.47 -17.58
CA ALA A 19 -31.66 -5.42 -17.94
C ALA A 19 -31.19 -3.98 -17.65
N GLN A 20 -31.01 -3.67 -16.35
CA GLN A 20 -30.69 -2.31 -15.94
C GLN A 20 -29.19 -2.04 -16.04
N CYS A 21 -28.32 -2.98 -15.74
CA CYS A 21 -26.92 -3.07 -16.16
C CYS A 21 -26.50 -4.53 -15.92
N PRO A 22 -25.39 -5.02 -16.50
CA PRO A 22 -24.82 -6.27 -16.02
C PRO A 22 -24.39 -6.11 -14.54
N VAL A 23 -24.28 -7.22 -13.81
CA VAL A 23 -23.87 -7.22 -12.40
C VAL A 23 -22.47 -7.79 -12.25
N GLY A 24 -21.66 -7.23 -11.34
CA GLY A 24 -20.29 -7.68 -11.10
C GLY A 24 -19.32 -7.24 -12.19
N PHE A 25 -18.30 -8.06 -12.46
CA PHE A 25 -17.29 -7.79 -13.49
C PHE A 25 -17.77 -8.24 -14.87
N TYR A 26 -17.55 -7.41 -15.88
CA TYR A 26 -17.81 -7.73 -17.28
C TYR A 26 -16.65 -7.32 -18.14
N GLN A 27 -16.23 -8.29 -18.93
CA GLN A 27 -15.03 -8.20 -19.73
C GLN A 27 -15.45 -7.95 -21.17
N ILE A 28 -14.84 -6.93 -21.76
CA ILE A 28 -14.97 -6.59 -23.17
C ILE A 28 -13.64 -6.93 -23.84
N TYR A 29 -13.63 -7.93 -24.71
CA TYR A 29 -12.39 -8.42 -25.33
C TYR A 29 -12.17 -7.93 -26.75
N TYR A 30 -13.22 -7.49 -27.42
CA TYR A 30 -13.18 -7.12 -28.84
C TYR A 30 -14.24 -6.08 -29.18
N GLN A 31 -13.96 -5.27 -30.20
CA GLN A 31 -14.75 -4.09 -30.56
C GLN A 31 -16.24 -4.40 -30.79
N GLU A 32 -16.58 -5.49 -31.48
CA GLU A 32 -17.98 -5.86 -31.75
C GLU A 32 -18.80 -6.04 -30.46
N GLN A 33 -18.20 -6.57 -29.40
CA GLN A 33 -18.88 -6.72 -28.11
C GLN A 33 -19.19 -5.35 -27.47
N LEU A 34 -18.25 -4.41 -27.59
CA LEU A 34 -18.41 -3.06 -27.09
C LEU A 34 -19.51 -2.32 -27.89
N ASP A 35 -19.47 -2.43 -29.22
CA ASP A 35 -20.43 -1.78 -30.12
C ASP A 35 -21.88 -2.25 -29.86
N LEU A 36 -22.04 -3.51 -29.44
CA LEU A 36 -23.34 -4.09 -29.10
C LEU A 36 -23.81 -3.75 -27.68
N PHE A 37 -22.98 -3.14 -26.82
CA PHE A 37 -23.29 -2.92 -25.41
C PHE A 37 -24.59 -2.12 -25.22
N SER A 38 -24.71 -0.96 -25.87
CA SER A 38 -25.89 -0.10 -25.78
C SER A 38 -27.18 -0.78 -26.26
N THR A 39 -27.08 -1.65 -27.28
CA THR A 39 -28.23 -2.42 -27.76
C THR A 39 -28.60 -3.59 -26.85
N SER A 40 -27.61 -4.18 -26.18
CA SER A 40 -27.78 -5.31 -25.25
C SER A 40 -28.28 -4.83 -23.88
N TYR A 41 -27.92 -3.60 -23.49
CA TYR A 41 -28.24 -2.98 -22.20
C TYR A 41 -28.79 -1.55 -22.38
N PRO A 42 -29.94 -1.36 -23.05
CA PRO A 42 -30.42 -0.04 -23.49
C PRO A 42 -30.85 0.91 -22.37
N ASN A 43 -30.92 0.46 -21.12
CA ASN A 43 -31.27 1.28 -19.96
C ASN A 43 -30.16 1.29 -18.89
N CYS A 44 -28.93 0.99 -19.29
CA CYS A 44 -27.77 0.99 -18.41
C CYS A 44 -27.05 2.32 -18.45
N TYR A 45 -27.29 3.12 -17.40
CA TYR A 45 -26.72 4.45 -17.20
C TYR A 45 -25.81 4.50 -15.97
N ASP A 46 -26.21 3.89 -14.86
CA ASP A 46 -25.44 3.91 -13.61
C ASP A 46 -24.95 2.51 -13.27
N ALA A 47 -23.64 2.35 -13.24
CA ALA A 47 -22.97 1.08 -13.01
C ALA A 47 -22.40 0.96 -11.59
N ASP A 48 -23.21 1.27 -10.58
CA ASP A 48 -22.82 1.21 -9.16
C ASP A 48 -22.40 -0.20 -8.70
N ALA A 49 -22.98 -1.24 -9.28
CA ALA A 49 -22.68 -2.64 -8.97
C ALA A 49 -21.84 -3.34 -10.06
N PHE A 50 -21.28 -2.56 -10.99
CA PHE A 50 -20.75 -3.07 -12.24
C PHE A 50 -19.35 -2.54 -12.52
N SER A 51 -18.51 -3.41 -13.05
CA SER A 51 -17.09 -3.17 -13.24
C SER A 51 -16.71 -3.64 -14.65
N ILE A 52 -16.07 -2.78 -15.43
CA ILE A 52 -15.68 -3.12 -16.80
C ILE A 52 -14.18 -3.32 -16.88
N GLU A 53 -13.78 -4.40 -17.54
CA GLU A 53 -12.42 -4.63 -18.00
C GLU A 53 -12.41 -4.64 -19.53
N ILE A 54 -11.64 -3.74 -20.13
CA ILE A 54 -11.59 -3.55 -21.59
C ILE A 54 -10.23 -4.00 -22.11
N GLY A 55 -10.23 -4.92 -23.06
CA GLY A 55 -9.06 -5.40 -23.79
C GLY A 55 -9.14 -5.08 -25.28
N ASN A 56 -7.99 -4.89 -25.94
CA ASN A 56 -7.80 -4.76 -27.39
C ASN A 56 -9.00 -4.21 -28.22
N VAL A 57 -9.53 -3.05 -27.84
CA VAL A 57 -10.50 -2.25 -28.61
C VAL A 57 -9.83 -0.99 -29.14
N THR A 58 -10.51 -0.28 -30.05
CA THR A 58 -10.04 0.97 -30.65
C THR A 58 -10.93 2.17 -30.35
N ASP A 59 -12.17 1.93 -29.96
CA ASP A 59 -13.18 2.96 -29.72
C ASP A 59 -14.06 2.55 -28.54
N LEU A 60 -14.40 3.50 -27.66
CA LEU A 60 -15.20 3.25 -26.46
C LEU A 60 -16.62 3.81 -26.55
N SER A 61 -17.05 4.27 -27.73
CA SER A 61 -18.34 4.98 -27.90
C SER A 61 -19.55 4.10 -27.56
N GLY A 62 -19.45 2.78 -27.67
CA GLY A 62 -20.51 1.86 -27.22
C GLY A 62 -20.82 1.93 -25.72
N LEU A 63 -19.96 2.57 -24.92
CA LEU A 63 -20.14 2.80 -23.49
C LEU A 63 -20.61 4.23 -23.15
N SER A 64 -20.77 5.12 -24.14
CA SER A 64 -21.04 6.55 -23.90
C SER A 64 -22.41 6.86 -23.28
N GLN A 65 -23.28 5.86 -23.12
CA GLN A 65 -24.55 6.01 -22.41
C GLN A 65 -24.40 5.96 -20.89
N LEU A 66 -23.24 5.52 -20.37
CA LEU A 66 -23.00 5.42 -18.95
C LEU A 66 -22.76 6.82 -18.35
N ASN A 67 -23.44 7.13 -17.26
CA ASN A 67 -23.17 8.30 -16.43
C ASN A 67 -22.05 8.03 -15.43
N SER A 68 -22.02 6.82 -14.87
CA SER A 68 -21.04 6.46 -13.84
C SER A 68 -20.68 4.98 -13.84
N LEU A 69 -19.46 4.67 -13.39
CA LEU A 69 -18.92 3.32 -13.21
C LEU A 69 -18.27 3.16 -11.83
N ASN A 70 -18.50 2.01 -11.19
CA ASN A 70 -17.83 1.71 -9.93
C ASN A 70 -16.32 1.48 -10.12
N TYR A 71 -15.97 0.71 -11.14
CA TYR A 71 -14.61 0.31 -11.48
C TYR A 71 -14.45 0.30 -12.99
N LEU A 72 -13.38 0.92 -13.47
CA LEU A 72 -12.97 0.88 -14.87
C LEU A 72 -11.53 0.40 -14.95
N LYS A 73 -11.32 -0.72 -15.64
CA LYS A 73 -10.01 -1.21 -16.05
C LYS A 73 -9.91 -1.22 -17.56
N ILE A 74 -8.89 -0.59 -18.09
CA ILE A 74 -8.54 -0.65 -19.51
C ILE A 74 -7.14 -1.24 -19.59
N GLN A 75 -7.01 -2.35 -20.30
CA GLN A 75 -5.74 -3.05 -20.38
C GLN A 75 -5.43 -3.59 -21.75
N ASN A 76 -4.14 -3.68 -22.10
CA ASN A 76 -3.71 -4.31 -23.35
C ASN A 76 -4.43 -3.74 -24.59
N THR A 77 -4.70 -2.42 -24.61
CA THR A 77 -5.30 -1.73 -25.77
C THR A 77 -4.22 -1.07 -26.61
N TYR A 78 -3.84 -1.71 -27.72
CA TYR A 78 -2.71 -1.27 -28.54
C TYR A 78 -3.05 -0.12 -29.51
N ALA A 79 -4.32 0.02 -29.88
CA ALA A 79 -4.77 0.98 -30.88
C ALA A 79 -5.74 2.03 -30.32
N LEU A 80 -6.11 1.93 -29.05
CA LEU A 80 -6.86 2.97 -28.34
C LEU A 80 -5.89 4.08 -27.95
N THR A 81 -6.14 5.30 -28.43
CA THR A 81 -5.23 6.44 -28.17
C THR A 81 -5.80 7.48 -27.20
N SER A 82 -7.09 7.44 -26.92
CA SER A 82 -7.77 8.39 -26.05
C SER A 82 -9.05 7.80 -25.45
N LEU A 83 -9.45 8.28 -24.27
CA LEU A 83 -10.69 7.90 -23.61
C LEU A 83 -11.87 8.83 -23.93
N VAL A 84 -11.68 9.86 -24.78
CA VAL A 84 -12.69 10.90 -25.08
C VAL A 84 -14.03 10.30 -25.53
N SER A 85 -14.01 9.17 -26.25
CA SER A 85 -15.21 8.47 -26.69
C SER A 85 -16.09 7.91 -25.55
N LEU A 86 -15.60 7.82 -24.31
CA LEU A 86 -16.42 7.49 -23.14
C LEU A 86 -17.41 8.61 -22.80
N GLY A 87 -17.10 9.86 -23.15
CA GLY A 87 -18.05 10.97 -23.00
C GLY A 87 -18.25 11.48 -21.57
N GLY A 88 -17.24 11.38 -20.70
CA GLY A 88 -17.28 11.94 -19.34
C GLY A 88 -17.90 11.01 -18.30
N VAL A 89 -17.70 9.69 -18.44
CA VAL A 89 -18.19 8.74 -17.43
C VAL A 89 -17.51 9.01 -16.08
N LEU A 90 -18.31 9.14 -15.02
CA LEU A 90 -17.82 9.35 -13.66
C LEU A 90 -17.35 8.04 -13.03
N ILE A 91 -16.07 7.93 -12.68
CA ILE A 91 -15.47 6.76 -12.03
C ILE A 91 -15.50 6.95 -10.51
N LYS A 92 -16.14 6.02 -9.80
CA LYS A 92 -16.47 6.18 -8.37
C LYS A 92 -15.47 5.58 -7.39
N ASN A 93 -15.01 4.34 -7.60
CA ASN A 93 -14.19 3.64 -6.61
C ASN A 93 -12.79 3.31 -7.10
N ALA A 94 -12.65 2.88 -8.36
CA ALA A 94 -11.38 2.38 -8.84
C ALA A 94 -11.15 2.64 -10.34
N PHE A 95 -9.95 3.11 -10.67
CA PHE A 95 -9.51 3.36 -12.02
C PHE A 95 -8.18 2.66 -12.27
N VAL A 96 -8.13 1.83 -13.31
CA VAL A 96 -6.99 0.99 -13.62
C VAL A 96 -6.63 1.07 -15.10
N LEU A 97 -5.38 1.40 -15.40
CA LEU A 97 -4.80 1.39 -16.73
C LEU A 97 -3.55 0.53 -16.75
N GLU A 98 -3.55 -0.54 -17.55
CA GLU A 98 -2.42 -1.49 -17.62
C GLU A 98 -2.04 -1.79 -19.07
N ASP A 99 -0.78 -1.65 -19.47
CA ASP A 99 -0.30 -2.10 -20.78
C ASP A 99 -1.00 -1.45 -22.01
N ASN A 100 -1.44 -0.18 -21.91
CA ASN A 100 -2.07 0.52 -23.04
C ASN A 100 -1.04 1.37 -23.79
N VAL A 101 -0.33 0.74 -24.73
CA VAL A 101 0.81 1.36 -25.43
C VAL A 101 0.45 2.53 -26.36
N GLY A 102 -0.83 2.69 -26.72
CA GLY A 102 -1.31 3.74 -27.62
C GLY A 102 -1.89 4.96 -26.90
N LEU A 103 -2.17 4.86 -25.60
CA LEU A 103 -2.93 5.86 -24.86
C LEU A 103 -2.03 7.04 -24.46
N THR A 104 -2.39 8.26 -24.89
CA THR A 104 -1.60 9.46 -24.60
C THR A 104 -2.17 10.29 -23.45
N ASN A 105 -3.47 10.19 -23.19
CA ASN A 105 -4.15 10.90 -22.10
C ASN A 105 -5.35 10.11 -21.57
N ILE A 106 -5.85 10.55 -20.42
CA ILE A 106 -7.11 10.05 -19.82
C ILE A 106 -8.26 11.07 -19.95
N GLU A 107 -8.22 11.97 -20.93
CA GLU A 107 -9.35 12.85 -21.20
C GLU A 107 -10.59 12.04 -21.58
N GLY A 108 -11.77 12.44 -21.10
CA GLY A 108 -13.03 11.73 -21.36
C GLY A 108 -13.53 10.84 -20.22
N VAL A 109 -12.78 10.74 -19.13
CA VAL A 109 -13.28 10.23 -17.84
C VAL A 109 -13.34 11.36 -16.81
N GLU A 110 -14.30 11.27 -15.90
CA GLU A 110 -14.39 12.13 -14.72
C GLU A 110 -14.17 11.27 -13.47
N PHE A 111 -13.67 11.86 -12.40
CA PHE A 111 -13.42 11.13 -11.16
C PHE A 111 -14.25 11.68 -10.00
N ASP A 112 -14.89 10.77 -9.28
CA ASP A 112 -15.56 11.10 -8.04
C ASP A 112 -14.52 11.40 -6.97
N THR A 113 -14.76 12.43 -6.15
CA THR A 113 -13.91 12.76 -5.00
C THR A 113 -13.78 11.63 -3.98
N SER A 114 -14.64 10.61 -4.05
CA SER A 114 -14.61 9.39 -3.24
C SER A 114 -13.84 8.22 -3.87
N LEU A 115 -13.12 8.42 -4.98
CA LEU A 115 -12.23 7.41 -5.56
C LEU A 115 -11.22 6.89 -4.53
N ARG A 116 -10.95 5.57 -4.55
CA ARG A 116 -10.10 4.89 -3.55
C ARG A 116 -8.93 4.13 -4.14
N TYR A 117 -8.94 3.86 -5.43
CA TYR A 117 -7.91 3.06 -6.06
C TYR A 117 -7.55 3.61 -7.43
N ILE A 118 -6.31 4.00 -7.61
CA ILE A 118 -5.74 4.37 -8.91
C ILE A 118 -4.53 3.46 -9.14
N LEU A 119 -4.55 2.72 -10.24
CA LEU A 119 -3.39 2.00 -10.74
C LEU A 119 -3.14 2.38 -12.20
N ILE A 120 -1.98 2.96 -12.49
CA ILE A 120 -1.53 3.26 -13.84
C ILE A 120 -0.18 2.58 -14.02
N ASN A 121 -0.15 1.50 -14.79
CA ASN A 121 1.00 0.62 -14.95
C ASN A 121 1.31 0.40 -16.43
N ASP A 122 2.56 0.53 -16.84
CA ASP A 122 3.02 0.20 -18.19
C ASP A 122 2.21 0.89 -19.33
N ASN A 123 2.07 2.23 -19.26
CA ASN A 123 1.43 3.03 -20.34
C ASN A 123 2.49 4.00 -20.95
N PRO A 124 3.40 3.51 -21.81
CA PRO A 124 4.68 4.14 -22.13
C PRO A 124 4.62 5.51 -22.81
N ILE A 125 3.49 5.90 -23.40
CA ILE A 125 3.31 7.20 -24.06
C ILE A 125 2.25 8.07 -23.38
N LEU A 126 1.74 7.65 -22.22
CA LEU A 126 0.75 8.38 -21.44
C LEU A 126 1.43 9.59 -20.79
N GLU A 127 1.05 10.79 -21.22
CA GLU A 127 1.69 12.05 -20.83
C GLU A 127 0.78 12.95 -19.98
N ASP A 128 -0.54 12.81 -20.10
CA ASP A 128 -1.50 13.66 -19.41
C ASP A 128 -2.42 12.86 -18.48
N LEU A 129 -2.24 13.11 -17.19
CA LEU A 129 -3.04 12.58 -16.08
C LEU A 129 -3.87 13.67 -15.38
N SER A 130 -3.92 14.89 -15.93
CA SER A 130 -4.56 16.05 -15.30
C SER A 130 -6.01 15.83 -14.85
N PRO A 131 -6.84 14.96 -15.46
CA PRO A 131 -8.16 14.66 -14.91
C PRO A 131 -8.15 14.14 -13.46
N LEU A 132 -7.04 13.56 -12.97
CA LEU A 132 -6.89 13.14 -11.57
C LEU A 132 -6.79 14.29 -10.57
N SER A 133 -6.57 15.54 -11.02
CA SER A 133 -6.29 16.68 -10.13
C SER A 133 -7.46 17.07 -9.22
N VAL A 134 -8.64 16.49 -9.44
CA VAL A 134 -9.84 16.67 -8.59
C VAL A 134 -9.77 15.87 -7.29
N ILE A 135 -8.88 14.89 -7.19
CA ILE A 135 -8.77 13.99 -6.04
C ILE A 135 -7.91 14.65 -4.95
N THR A 136 -8.48 14.73 -3.74
CA THR A 136 -7.80 15.29 -2.56
C THR A 136 -7.57 14.26 -1.44
N ASP A 137 -8.33 13.16 -1.42
CA ASP A 137 -8.20 12.12 -0.40
C ASP A 137 -8.56 10.76 -1.01
N ILE A 138 -7.59 9.84 -1.01
CA ILE A 138 -7.78 8.46 -1.49
C ILE A 138 -7.84 7.46 -0.34
N SER A 139 -7.63 7.92 0.91
CA SER A 139 -7.61 7.07 2.09
C SER A 139 -8.99 6.49 2.43
N ASN A 140 -8.99 5.35 3.11
CA ASN A 140 -10.18 4.75 3.70
C ASN A 140 -9.85 3.91 4.94
N SER A 141 -10.88 3.67 5.76
CA SER A 141 -10.78 2.86 6.98
C SER A 141 -10.44 1.39 6.74
N GLY A 142 -10.60 0.89 5.51
CA GLY A 142 -10.22 -0.45 5.11
C GLY A 142 -8.74 -0.59 4.74
N GLY A 143 -7.95 0.49 4.73
CA GLY A 143 -6.54 0.46 4.38
C GLY A 143 -6.25 0.18 2.91
N THR A 144 -7.26 0.27 2.04
CA THR A 144 -7.13 -0.07 0.61
C THR A 144 -6.92 1.15 -0.29
N GLY A 145 -6.91 2.34 0.31
CA GLY A 145 -6.84 3.61 -0.40
C GLY A 145 -5.47 3.81 -1.04
N SER A 146 -5.32 3.54 -2.33
CA SER A 146 -4.01 3.56 -2.98
C SER A 146 -3.95 4.32 -4.29
N ILE A 147 -2.79 4.95 -4.50
CA ILE A 147 -2.36 5.47 -5.79
C ILE A 147 -1.04 4.81 -6.18
N GLU A 148 -1.04 4.19 -7.35
CA GLU A 148 0.08 3.41 -7.86
C GLU A 148 0.39 3.85 -9.29
N LEU A 149 1.50 4.56 -9.46
CA LEU A 149 2.01 5.03 -10.76
C LEU A 149 3.29 4.27 -11.07
N ASN A 150 3.21 3.36 -12.02
CA ASN A 150 4.26 2.41 -12.34
C ASN A 150 4.64 2.52 -13.82
N GLY A 151 5.90 2.83 -14.05
CA GLY A 151 6.48 3.03 -15.36
C GLY A 151 6.63 1.75 -16.18
N PRO A 152 6.87 1.92 -17.50
CA PRO A 152 7.14 3.19 -18.15
C PRO A 152 5.86 4.02 -18.37
N LEU A 153 5.94 5.31 -18.02
CA LEU A 153 4.95 6.35 -18.29
C LEU A 153 5.70 7.55 -18.88
N ASN A 154 5.06 8.36 -19.73
CA ASN A 154 5.67 9.56 -20.30
C ASN A 154 5.34 10.81 -19.46
N ILE A 155 5.47 10.68 -18.14
CA ILE A 155 5.28 11.77 -17.18
C ILE A 155 6.60 12.09 -16.49
N SER A 156 6.87 13.37 -16.30
CA SER A 156 8.04 13.87 -15.56
C SER A 156 7.65 14.75 -14.36
N SER A 157 6.36 14.89 -14.08
CA SER A 157 5.78 15.67 -13.00
C SER A 157 4.61 14.90 -12.37
N LEU A 158 4.37 15.17 -11.08
CA LEU A 158 3.25 14.63 -10.30
C LEU A 158 2.13 15.67 -10.12
N ASP A 159 2.09 16.73 -10.92
CA ASP A 159 1.07 17.79 -10.86
C ASP A 159 -0.37 17.26 -10.82
N ALA A 160 -0.63 16.17 -11.57
CA ALA A 160 -1.92 15.49 -11.62
C ALA A 160 -2.43 15.00 -10.26
N ILE A 161 -1.54 14.78 -9.30
CA ILE A 161 -1.87 14.25 -7.97
C ILE A 161 -1.46 15.21 -6.85
N SER A 162 -1.11 16.46 -7.19
CA SER A 162 -0.66 17.49 -6.26
C SER A 162 -1.72 17.92 -5.23
N GLY A 163 -3.00 17.69 -5.53
CA GLY A 163 -4.12 17.98 -4.63
C GLY A 163 -4.31 16.97 -3.51
N ILE A 164 -3.63 15.81 -3.54
CA ILE A 164 -3.84 14.75 -2.56
C ILE A 164 -3.21 15.14 -1.21
N GLU A 165 -4.03 15.12 -0.16
CA GLU A 165 -3.63 15.38 1.23
C GLU A 165 -3.43 14.10 2.04
N SER A 166 -4.11 13.00 1.66
CA SER A 166 -4.10 11.74 2.40
C SER A 166 -4.27 10.50 1.51
N ALA A 167 -3.48 9.46 1.80
CA ALA A 167 -3.53 8.15 1.14
C ALA A 167 -3.16 7.02 2.11
N ASN A 168 -3.76 5.84 1.99
CA ASN A 168 -3.25 4.68 2.73
C ASN A 168 -1.97 4.13 2.11
N LYS A 169 -1.83 4.20 0.77
CA LYS A 169 -0.65 3.72 0.06
C LYS A 169 -0.33 4.59 -1.14
N ILE A 170 0.96 4.90 -1.31
CA ILE A 170 1.52 5.55 -2.50
C ILE A 170 2.62 4.64 -3.06
N THR A 171 2.55 4.34 -4.35
CA THR A 171 3.60 3.63 -5.08
C THR A 171 4.01 4.42 -6.31
N LEU A 172 5.30 4.72 -6.41
CA LEU A 172 5.90 5.47 -7.52
C LEU A 172 7.10 4.68 -8.05
N PHE A 173 6.91 3.91 -9.12
CA PHE A 173 7.95 3.05 -9.67
C PHE A 173 8.34 3.42 -11.09
N ASN A 174 9.63 3.41 -11.38
CA ASN A 174 10.19 3.58 -12.73
C ASN A 174 9.68 4.83 -13.46
N LEU A 175 9.50 5.95 -12.75
CA LEU A 175 9.02 7.21 -13.32
C LEU A 175 10.20 8.13 -13.66
N ASP A 176 10.00 9.01 -14.65
CA ASP A 176 10.99 10.00 -15.07
C ASP A 176 10.88 11.32 -14.26
N ILE A 177 10.62 11.20 -12.96
CA ILE A 177 10.43 12.34 -12.04
C ILE A 177 11.76 12.76 -11.41
N SER A 178 11.97 14.07 -11.27
CA SER A 178 13.17 14.63 -10.63
C SER A 178 12.94 15.20 -9.24
N THR A 179 11.68 15.43 -8.87
CA THR A 179 11.26 16.01 -7.58
C THR A 179 9.93 15.41 -7.13
N LEU A 180 9.60 15.60 -5.85
CA LEU A 180 8.30 15.30 -5.25
C LEU A 180 7.62 16.57 -4.71
N ASP A 181 8.08 17.78 -5.08
CA ASP A 181 7.58 19.04 -4.52
C ASP A 181 6.07 19.23 -4.71
N GLU A 182 5.53 18.67 -5.80
CA GLU A 182 4.09 18.64 -6.09
C GLU A 182 3.31 17.87 -5.02
N LEU A 183 3.94 16.97 -4.28
CA LEU A 183 3.34 16.17 -3.20
C LEU A 183 3.38 16.85 -1.83
N SER A 184 3.77 18.12 -1.76
CA SER A 184 3.89 18.87 -0.50
C SER A 184 2.60 19.05 0.29
N ASN A 185 1.43 18.78 -0.30
CA ASN A 185 0.15 18.77 0.41
C ASN A 185 -0.10 17.48 1.22
N LEU A 186 0.68 16.42 0.98
CA LEU A 186 0.51 15.16 1.72
C LEU A 186 0.83 15.36 3.20
N THR A 187 -0.12 14.94 4.03
CA THR A 187 0.01 14.95 5.50
C THR A 187 -0.10 13.56 6.10
N ASN A 188 -0.90 12.67 5.51
CA ASN A 188 -1.07 11.29 5.97
C ASN A 188 -0.77 10.31 4.83
N VAL A 189 0.25 9.48 5.02
CA VAL A 189 0.59 8.38 4.12
C VAL A 189 0.84 7.15 4.96
N GLY A 190 0.08 6.08 4.77
CA GLY A 190 0.37 4.81 5.43
C GLY A 190 1.64 4.20 4.84
N ASP A 191 1.52 3.60 3.67
CA ASP A 191 2.60 2.93 2.98
C ASP A 191 3.19 3.82 1.89
N LEU A 192 4.48 4.09 1.94
CA LEU A 192 5.22 4.71 0.85
C LEU A 192 6.19 3.69 0.23
N SER A 193 6.05 3.46 -1.07
CA SER A 193 6.97 2.63 -1.83
C SER A 193 7.47 3.37 -3.08
N MET A 194 8.78 3.52 -3.22
CA MET A 194 9.40 4.22 -4.36
C MET A 194 10.65 3.49 -4.85
N ALA A 195 10.71 3.23 -6.15
CA ALA A 195 11.81 2.51 -6.76
C ALA A 195 12.04 2.80 -8.23
N GLY A 196 13.30 2.74 -8.68
CA GLY A 196 13.64 2.96 -10.09
C GLY A 196 13.36 4.38 -10.60
N ASN A 197 13.13 5.36 -9.72
CA ASN A 197 12.98 6.76 -10.11
C ASN A 197 14.37 7.38 -10.22
N ASP A 198 15.11 6.98 -11.25
CA ASP A 198 16.55 7.24 -11.36
C ASP A 198 16.90 8.73 -11.37
N ASN A 199 16.00 9.61 -11.79
CA ASN A 199 16.23 11.07 -11.81
C ASN A 199 15.89 11.78 -10.50
N LEU A 200 15.28 11.09 -9.53
CA LEU A 200 14.91 11.66 -8.25
C LEU A 200 16.14 11.84 -7.36
N VAL A 201 16.36 13.06 -6.86
CA VAL A 201 17.54 13.39 -6.04
C VAL A 201 17.22 13.54 -4.55
N SER A 202 15.96 13.90 -4.25
CA SER A 202 15.49 14.20 -2.90
C SER A 202 14.01 13.84 -2.74
N ILE A 203 13.59 13.52 -1.51
CA ILE A 203 12.18 13.36 -1.12
C ILE A 203 11.64 14.52 -0.27
N ASP A 204 12.30 15.69 -0.28
CA ASP A 204 11.94 16.84 0.57
C ASP A 204 10.48 17.29 0.37
N GLY A 205 9.90 17.05 -0.81
CA GLY A 205 8.48 17.27 -1.09
C GLY A 205 7.53 16.48 -0.17
N LEU A 206 8.00 15.47 0.56
CA LEU A 206 7.22 14.70 1.53
C LEU A 206 7.38 15.19 2.99
N SER A 207 8.05 16.32 3.23
CA SER A 207 8.36 16.82 4.58
C SER A 207 7.15 17.13 5.47
N ASN A 208 5.95 17.26 4.88
CA ASN A 208 4.71 17.52 5.62
C ASN A 208 3.99 16.25 6.10
N VAL A 209 4.42 15.07 5.64
CA VAL A 209 3.87 13.78 6.08
C VAL A 209 4.18 13.57 7.56
N GLN A 210 3.16 13.23 8.36
CA GLN A 210 3.29 13.13 9.82
C GLN A 210 3.90 11.81 10.29
N SER A 211 3.60 10.71 9.60
CA SER A 211 4.09 9.36 9.93
C SER A 211 3.92 8.44 8.74
N PHE A 212 4.67 7.34 8.72
CA PHE A 212 4.46 6.20 7.82
C PHE A 212 4.10 4.96 8.63
N GLU A 213 3.27 4.08 8.06
CA GLU A 213 3.08 2.70 8.54
C GLU A 213 4.14 1.77 7.93
N ARG A 214 4.53 2.00 6.67
CA ARG A 214 5.62 1.29 5.99
C ARG A 214 6.38 2.24 5.09
N LEU A 215 7.70 2.12 5.11
CA LEU A 215 8.58 2.89 4.24
C LEU A 215 9.47 1.94 3.42
N ASP A 216 9.42 2.08 2.10
CA ASP A 216 10.20 1.28 1.15
C ASP A 216 10.78 2.17 0.05
N ILE A 217 12.08 2.44 0.10
CA ILE A 217 12.78 3.32 -0.84
C ILE A 217 14.01 2.59 -1.36
N HIS A 218 13.97 2.13 -2.61
CA HIS A 218 15.06 1.34 -3.14
C HIS A 218 15.34 1.58 -4.63
N ASP A 219 16.58 1.32 -5.06
CA ASP A 219 16.96 1.38 -6.47
C ASP A 219 16.64 2.74 -7.14
N ASN A 220 16.72 3.86 -6.42
CA ASN A 220 16.65 5.21 -6.99
C ASN A 220 18.06 5.77 -7.10
N ILE A 221 18.73 5.56 -8.23
CA ILE A 221 20.20 5.65 -8.31
C ILE A 221 20.80 7.03 -8.00
N ASN A 222 20.05 8.12 -8.17
CA ASN A 222 20.48 9.48 -7.86
C ASN A 222 19.89 10.05 -6.55
N LEU A 223 19.07 9.28 -5.83
CA LEU A 223 18.43 9.75 -4.60
C LEU A 223 19.45 9.78 -3.45
N SER A 224 19.89 10.99 -3.10
CA SER A 224 20.90 11.23 -2.05
C SER A 224 20.35 11.92 -0.80
N ASN A 225 19.13 12.47 -0.87
CA ASN A 225 18.51 13.19 0.24
C ASN A 225 17.14 12.57 0.60
N CYS A 226 17.18 11.61 1.53
CA CYS A 226 16.00 10.90 2.05
C CYS A 226 15.85 11.00 3.58
N ALA A 227 16.76 11.69 4.26
CA ALA A 227 16.76 11.85 5.71
C ALA A 227 15.87 13.04 6.15
N ILE A 228 14.62 13.06 5.69
CA ILE A 228 13.61 14.01 6.19
C ILE A 228 13.18 13.63 7.61
N GLN A 229 12.64 14.58 8.39
CA GLN A 229 12.29 14.35 9.80
C GLN A 229 11.41 13.11 10.00
N THR A 230 10.38 12.93 9.17
CA THR A 230 9.44 11.80 9.25
C THR A 230 10.14 10.46 9.00
N VAL A 231 11.13 10.41 8.09
CA VAL A 231 11.94 9.21 7.87
C VAL A 231 12.84 8.94 9.07
N CYS A 232 13.46 9.98 9.65
CA CYS A 232 14.26 9.86 10.86
C CYS A 232 13.44 9.35 12.04
N ASP A 233 12.23 9.87 12.24
CA ASP A 233 11.31 9.45 13.30
C ASP A 233 10.83 8.01 13.09
N HIS A 234 10.61 7.60 11.84
CA HIS A 234 10.24 6.24 11.48
C HIS A 234 11.36 5.23 11.77
N ILE A 235 12.60 5.59 11.41
CA ILE A 235 13.82 4.79 11.68
C ILE A 235 14.11 4.69 13.18
N GLY A 236 13.95 5.79 13.94
CA GLY A 236 14.22 5.83 15.38
C GLY A 236 13.08 5.32 16.27
N GLY A 237 11.90 5.08 15.70
CA GLY A 237 10.71 4.61 16.41
C GLY A 237 10.45 3.11 16.26
N THR A 238 9.34 2.65 16.84
CA THR A 238 8.79 1.29 16.62
C THR A 238 7.77 1.27 15.48
N GLN A 239 7.87 2.21 14.54
CA GLN A 239 6.86 2.42 13.50
C GLN A 239 7.16 1.48 12.33
N GLY A 240 6.40 0.38 12.23
CA GLY A 240 6.39 -0.54 11.10
C GLY A 240 7.74 -0.95 10.50
N PRO A 241 7.76 -1.50 9.28
CA PRO A 241 9.00 -1.89 8.64
C PRO A 241 9.58 -0.76 7.75
N VAL A 242 10.91 -0.68 7.73
CA VAL A 242 11.68 0.27 6.92
C VAL A 242 12.62 -0.49 5.99
N PHE A 243 12.61 -0.16 4.71
CA PHE A 243 13.52 -0.70 3.71
C PHE A 243 14.14 0.47 2.94
N ILE A 244 15.44 0.65 3.07
CA ILE A 244 16.22 1.64 2.32
C ILE A 244 17.47 0.95 1.79
N LEU A 245 17.58 0.79 0.47
CA LEU A 245 18.70 0.09 -0.18
C LEU A 245 18.96 0.55 -1.62
N ASN A 246 20.20 0.45 -2.08
CA ASN A 246 20.58 0.71 -3.48
C ASN A 246 20.22 2.11 -4.05
N ASN A 247 20.16 3.15 -3.20
CA ASN A 247 20.05 4.53 -3.67
C ASN A 247 21.45 5.19 -3.75
N ALA A 248 21.51 6.51 -3.98
CA ALA A 248 22.78 7.24 -3.96
C ALA A 248 23.35 7.39 -2.55
N ALA A 249 24.63 7.82 -2.46
CA ALA A 249 25.28 8.17 -1.20
C ALA A 249 24.43 9.19 -0.41
N GLY A 250 24.24 8.93 0.87
CA GLY A 250 23.27 9.57 1.77
C GLY A 250 22.03 8.71 2.04
N CYS A 251 21.71 7.76 1.15
CA CYS A 251 20.49 6.95 1.17
C CYS A 251 20.72 5.48 0.78
N VAL A 252 21.97 4.99 0.81
CA VAL A 252 22.30 3.64 0.32
C VAL A 252 21.77 2.57 1.26
N THR A 253 21.74 2.84 2.56
CA THR A 253 21.31 1.90 3.59
C THR A 253 20.58 2.61 4.72
N ILE A 254 19.77 1.87 5.47
CA ILE A 254 19.12 2.39 6.69
C ILE A 254 20.14 2.95 7.69
N GLN A 255 21.33 2.34 7.81
CA GLN A 255 22.38 2.83 8.72
C GLN A 255 22.90 4.22 8.32
N GLU A 256 23.14 4.46 7.03
CA GLU A 256 23.62 5.76 6.54
C GLU A 256 22.59 6.88 6.77
N VAL A 257 21.31 6.55 6.58
CA VAL A 257 20.20 7.48 6.89
C VAL A 257 20.11 7.72 8.39
N ALA A 258 20.19 6.67 9.21
CA ALA A 258 20.18 6.80 10.67
C ALA A 258 21.34 7.65 11.20
N ASP A 259 22.56 7.47 10.66
CA ASP A 259 23.73 8.28 11.00
C ASP A 259 23.47 9.76 10.67
N THR A 260 22.85 10.03 9.52
CA THR A 260 22.44 11.39 9.10
C THR A 260 21.39 11.97 10.03
N CYS A 261 20.45 11.14 10.49
CA CYS A 261 19.40 11.50 11.45
C CYS A 261 19.91 11.63 12.90
N GLY A 262 21.12 11.15 13.20
CA GLY A 262 21.60 11.03 14.59
C GLY A 262 20.85 9.98 15.41
N VAL A 263 20.24 8.98 14.74
CA VAL A 263 19.49 7.89 15.34
C VAL A 263 20.41 6.69 15.57
N VAL A 264 20.34 6.10 16.75
CA VAL A 264 21.12 4.91 17.11
C VAL A 264 20.23 3.68 16.95
N LEU A 265 20.51 2.85 15.95
CA LEU A 265 19.72 1.67 15.60
C LEU A 265 20.05 0.40 16.41
N GLU A 266 21.24 0.35 16.99
CA GLU A 266 21.65 -0.71 17.91
C GLU A 266 21.88 -0.12 19.29
N ILE A 267 21.21 -0.64 20.33
CA ILE A 267 21.77 -0.50 21.68
C ILE A 267 23.04 -1.36 21.67
N PRO A 268 24.24 -0.78 21.85
CA PRO A 268 25.45 -1.59 21.95
C PRO A 268 25.24 -2.65 23.03
N SER A 269 25.62 -3.90 22.77
CA SER A 269 25.35 -5.05 23.67
C SER A 269 25.71 -4.83 25.15
N PHE A 270 26.63 -3.89 25.42
CA PHE A 270 27.04 -3.46 26.76
C PHE A 270 25.99 -2.62 27.51
N GLU A 271 25.20 -1.79 26.83
CA GLU A 271 24.16 -1.00 27.48
C GLU A 271 22.92 -1.85 27.77
N LEU A 272 22.57 -2.78 26.88
CA LEU A 272 21.53 -3.79 27.13
C LEU A 272 21.89 -4.70 28.31
N GLU A 273 23.18 -4.97 28.51
CA GLU A 273 23.64 -5.73 29.67
C GLU A 273 23.37 -4.98 30.99
N ASN A 274 23.43 -3.65 31.03
CA ASN A 274 23.18 -2.89 32.26
C ASN A 274 21.69 -2.61 32.52
N SER A 275 20.86 -2.66 31.48
CA SER A 275 19.42 -2.38 31.58
C SER A 275 18.60 -3.58 32.08
N ILE A 276 19.20 -4.78 32.14
CA ILE A 276 18.56 -6.01 32.62
C ILE A 276 19.33 -6.62 33.79
N VAL A 277 18.61 -6.83 34.90
CA VAL A 277 19.16 -7.36 36.15
C VAL A 277 18.46 -8.66 36.52
N ILE A 278 19.24 -9.69 36.85
CA ILE A 278 18.76 -10.93 37.45
C ILE A 278 18.98 -10.87 38.96
N TYR A 279 17.93 -11.12 39.74
CA TYR A 279 18.03 -11.17 41.19
C TYR A 279 17.01 -12.14 41.82
N PRO A 280 17.25 -12.62 43.05
CA PRO A 280 18.52 -12.53 43.75
C PRO A 280 19.61 -13.34 43.02
N ASN A 281 20.88 -13.07 43.31
CA ASN A 281 22.00 -13.86 42.84
C ASN A 281 23.08 -13.86 43.94
N PRO A 282 23.27 -14.96 44.68
CA PRO A 282 22.65 -16.29 44.51
C PRO A 282 21.13 -16.34 44.75
N ALA A 283 20.44 -17.33 44.14
CA ALA A 283 19.00 -17.53 44.24
C ALA A 283 18.64 -18.93 44.75
N SER A 284 17.61 -19.04 45.59
CA SER A 284 17.20 -20.33 46.18
C SER A 284 15.96 -20.95 45.53
N GLU A 285 14.86 -20.20 45.40
CA GLU A 285 13.59 -20.76 44.91
C GLU A 285 12.95 -19.95 43.79
N ILE A 286 13.04 -18.62 43.84
CA ILE A 286 12.43 -17.71 42.87
C ILE A 286 13.53 -16.84 42.27
N LEU A 287 13.48 -16.69 40.94
CA LEU A 287 14.31 -15.77 40.18
C LEU A 287 13.45 -14.66 39.57
N PHE A 288 13.97 -13.44 39.57
CA PHE A 288 13.35 -12.26 38.99
C PHE A 288 14.26 -11.67 37.91
N ILE A 289 13.65 -11.22 36.82
CA ILE A 289 14.26 -10.41 35.78
C ILE A 289 13.65 -9.02 35.88
N SER A 290 14.46 -7.99 36.07
CA SER A 290 14.02 -6.59 35.95
C SER A 290 14.67 -5.99 34.72
N ALA A 291 13.84 -5.38 33.88
CA ALA A 291 14.26 -4.60 32.73
C ALA A 291 13.99 -3.11 32.96
N SER A 292 14.76 -2.25 32.29
CA SER A 292 14.55 -0.79 32.30
C SER A 292 13.31 -0.40 31.47
N GLU A 293 12.83 0.83 31.64
CA GLU A 293 11.66 1.35 30.93
C GLU A 293 11.82 1.23 29.40
N GLY A 294 10.80 0.69 28.72
CA GLY A 294 10.79 0.46 27.27
C GLY A 294 11.34 -0.89 26.80
N ILE A 295 11.94 -1.69 27.69
CA ILE A 295 12.41 -3.05 27.39
C ILE A 295 11.37 -4.07 27.84
N VAL A 296 10.93 -4.91 26.91
CA VAL A 296 9.96 -5.98 27.12
C VAL A 296 10.68 -7.31 27.05
N VAL A 297 10.59 -8.11 28.12
CA VAL A 297 11.12 -9.47 28.14
C VAL A 297 10.12 -10.40 27.46
N GLU A 298 10.51 -11.00 26.33
CA GLU A 298 9.65 -11.89 25.56
C GLU A 298 9.82 -13.34 26.01
N LYS A 299 11.06 -13.73 26.32
CA LYS A 299 11.39 -15.10 26.70
C LYS A 299 12.67 -15.18 27.52
N VAL A 300 12.68 -16.10 28.48
CA VAL A 300 13.83 -16.45 29.31
C VAL A 300 14.06 -17.95 29.22
N THR A 301 15.26 -18.35 28.84
CA THR A 301 15.69 -19.75 28.77
C THR A 301 16.92 -19.97 29.64
N ILE A 302 16.81 -20.91 30.57
CA ILE A 302 17.88 -21.26 31.52
C ILE A 302 18.65 -22.47 31.00
N TYR A 303 19.96 -22.31 30.92
CA TYR A 303 20.91 -23.33 30.54
C TYR A 303 21.82 -23.70 31.71
N SER A 304 22.10 -24.99 31.85
CA SER A 304 23.14 -25.50 32.74
C SER A 304 24.55 -25.12 32.22
N LEU A 305 25.58 -25.32 33.05
CA LEU A 305 26.99 -25.17 32.64
C LEU A 305 27.39 -26.00 31.40
N LEU A 306 26.68 -27.10 31.12
CA LEU A 306 26.92 -27.96 29.97
C LEU A 306 26.15 -27.52 28.72
N GLY A 307 25.41 -26.40 28.79
CA GLY A 307 24.61 -25.87 27.68
C GLY A 307 23.28 -26.58 27.48
N THR A 308 22.87 -27.49 28.39
CA THR A 308 21.56 -28.12 28.34
C THR A 308 20.49 -27.16 28.86
N GLU A 309 19.42 -26.96 28.08
CA GLU A 309 18.23 -26.24 28.50
C GLU A 309 17.54 -27.00 29.64
N VAL A 310 17.29 -26.30 30.75
CA VAL A 310 16.66 -26.88 31.95
C VAL A 310 15.32 -26.24 32.29
N LEU A 311 15.05 -25.04 31.77
CA LEU A 311 13.81 -24.31 31.99
C LEU A 311 13.64 -23.24 30.89
N SER A 312 12.42 -23.04 30.41
CA SER A 312 12.06 -21.90 29.56
C SER A 312 10.72 -21.31 30.01
N THR A 313 10.61 -19.99 30.01
CA THR A 313 9.41 -19.26 30.43
C THR A 313 9.33 -17.91 29.72
N SER A 314 8.15 -17.30 29.67
CA SER A 314 7.94 -15.89 29.27
C SER A 314 7.61 -14.99 30.47
N GLU A 315 7.63 -15.54 31.70
CA GLU A 315 7.39 -14.77 32.92
C GLU A 315 8.68 -14.14 33.44
N GLU A 316 8.61 -12.90 33.93
CA GLU A 316 9.73 -12.19 34.56
C GLU A 316 10.01 -12.64 36.00
N ARG A 317 9.10 -13.43 36.59
CA ARG A 317 9.22 -14.04 37.91
C ARG A 317 8.88 -15.52 37.81
N PHE A 318 9.83 -16.40 38.10
CA PHE A 318 9.63 -17.84 37.94
C PHE A 318 10.34 -18.67 39.00
N ASN A 319 9.87 -19.90 39.16
CA ASN A 319 10.35 -20.83 40.17
C ASN A 319 11.50 -21.69 39.62
N ILE A 320 12.61 -21.75 40.36
CA ILE A 320 13.83 -22.51 40.07
C ILE A 320 14.16 -23.55 41.15
N SER A 321 13.24 -23.85 42.08
CA SER A 321 13.47 -24.77 43.20
C SER A 321 13.80 -26.19 42.75
N ASN A 322 13.32 -26.58 41.56
CA ASN A 322 13.59 -27.89 40.96
C ASN A 322 15.01 -28.00 40.36
N LEU A 323 15.75 -26.89 40.27
CA LEU A 323 17.12 -26.90 39.78
C LEU A 323 18.09 -27.31 40.90
N SER A 324 19.08 -28.13 40.57
CA SER A 324 20.16 -28.46 41.50
C SER A 324 21.05 -27.25 41.78
N GLU A 325 21.67 -27.20 42.95
CA GLU A 325 22.67 -26.18 43.29
C GLU A 325 23.79 -26.12 42.23
N GLY A 326 24.17 -24.91 41.82
CA GLY A 326 25.17 -24.73 40.77
C GLY A 326 25.08 -23.40 40.02
N ILE A 327 25.88 -23.28 38.97
CA ILE A 327 25.91 -22.11 38.09
C ILE A 327 25.02 -22.35 36.88
N TYR A 328 24.26 -21.32 36.50
CA TYR A 328 23.39 -21.34 35.33
C TYR A 328 23.54 -20.06 34.50
N PHE A 329 23.16 -20.16 33.23
CA PHE A 329 23.07 -19.02 32.31
C PHE A 329 21.62 -18.84 31.88
N ALA A 330 21.08 -17.66 32.10
CA ALA A 330 19.78 -17.25 31.59
C ALA A 330 19.99 -16.48 30.28
N THR A 331 19.49 -17.00 29.17
CA THR A 331 19.37 -16.26 27.92
C THR A 331 18.03 -15.56 27.90
N ILE A 332 18.05 -14.26 27.68
CA ILE A 332 16.90 -13.36 27.77
C ILE A 332 16.71 -12.75 26.40
N GLU A 333 15.58 -13.06 25.78
CA GLU A 333 15.13 -12.51 24.50
C GLU A 333 14.20 -11.33 24.80
N THR A 334 14.45 -10.17 24.19
CA THR A 334 13.68 -8.94 24.38
C THR A 334 13.34 -8.30 23.03
N ASN A 335 12.43 -7.32 23.06
CA ASN A 335 12.12 -6.48 21.90
C ASN A 335 13.31 -5.64 21.39
N GLN A 336 14.43 -5.61 22.12
CA GLN A 336 15.64 -4.85 21.78
C GLN A 336 16.87 -5.74 21.50
N GLY A 337 16.71 -7.07 21.53
CA GLY A 337 17.79 -8.02 21.29
C GLY A 337 17.89 -9.14 22.32
N ILE A 338 18.96 -9.94 22.21
CA ILE A 338 19.19 -11.14 23.03
C ILE A 338 20.48 -10.97 23.84
N LEU A 339 20.44 -11.35 25.12
CA LEU A 339 21.60 -11.33 26.01
C LEU A 339 21.62 -12.56 26.92
N SER A 340 22.78 -12.87 27.50
CA SER A 340 22.92 -13.95 28.48
C SER A 340 23.48 -13.43 29.81
N LYS A 341 22.87 -13.84 30.92
CA LYS A 341 23.26 -13.49 32.29
C LYS A 341 23.56 -14.73 33.12
N LYS A 342 24.64 -14.69 33.88
CA LYS A 342 25.02 -15.77 34.81
C LYS A 342 24.36 -15.56 36.17
N PHE A 343 23.81 -16.62 36.76
CA PHE A 343 23.40 -16.63 38.17
C PHE A 343 23.81 -17.93 38.86
N VAL A 344 23.79 -17.91 40.20
CA VAL A 344 24.11 -19.05 41.06
C VAL A 344 22.84 -19.52 41.77
N LYS A 345 22.52 -20.82 41.68
CA LYS A 345 21.48 -21.50 42.43
C LYS A 345 22.09 -22.10 43.70
N GLU A 346 21.49 -21.79 44.85
CA GLU A 346 21.81 -22.34 46.18
C GLU A 346 20.61 -23.02 46.84
#